data_AF-A0A2N2CJ23-F1
#
_entry.id   AF-A0A2N2CJ23-F1
#
_cell.length_a   1.000
_cell.length_b   1.000
_cell.length_c   1.000
_cell.angle_alpha   90.00
_cell.angle_beta   90.00
_cell.angle_gamma   90.00
#
_symmetry.space_group_name_H-M   'P 1'
#
loop_
_entity.id
_entity.type
_entity.pdbx_description
1 polymer ?
#
loop_
_entity_poly.entity_id
_entity_poly.type
_entity_poly.pdbx_seq_one_letter_code
_entity_poly.pdbx_strand_id
1 'polypeptide(L)'
;MTEDQKQEFPFLLAAINDIDTTPLNPINLLDKDKQQGLKIIVRCGKQDNLFALSQAFYAKASAFGLDATAIFEDGAHEWRLWDRYIEDFILMMASDTHE
;
A
#
# COMPACT_ATOMS: atom_id res chain seq x y z
N MET A 1 -12.80 -2.25 15.93
CA MET A 1 -12.72 -0.80 16.18
C MET A 1 -13.23 -0.51 17.58
N THR A 2 -12.48 0.28 18.34
CA THR A 2 -12.92 0.85 19.62
C THR A 2 -13.98 1.93 19.39
N GLU A 3 -14.76 2.32 20.41
CA GLU A 3 -15.73 3.41 20.29
C GLU A 3 -15.08 4.74 19.88
N ASP A 4 -13.90 5.04 20.44
CA ASP A 4 -13.11 6.21 20.05
C ASP A 4 -12.78 6.21 18.55
N GLN A 5 -12.34 5.07 18.01
CA GLN A 5 -12.09 4.93 16.57
C GLN A 5 -13.36 5.11 15.73
N LYS A 6 -14.52 4.69 16.24
CA LYS A 6 -15.80 4.90 15.55
C LYS A 6 -16.19 6.38 15.50
N GLN A 7 -15.87 7.13 16.57
CA GLN A 7 -16.12 8.56 16.65
C GLN A 7 -15.13 9.37 15.80
N GLU A 8 -13.86 8.98 15.77
CA GLU A 8 -12.81 9.67 15.01
C GLU A 8 -12.90 9.39 13.50
N PHE A 9 -13.29 8.17 13.11
CA PHE A 9 -13.33 7.75 11.70
C PHE A 9 -14.71 7.24 11.27
N PRO A 10 -15.79 8.03 11.42
CA PRO A 10 -17.14 7.60 11.07
C PRO A 10 -17.28 7.32 9.56
N PHE A 11 -16.48 7.98 8.73
CA PHE A 11 -16.46 7.77 7.28
C PHE A 11 -15.92 6.38 6.88
N LEU A 12 -14.99 5.80 7.64
CA LEU A 12 -14.49 4.45 7.37
C LEU A 12 -15.57 3.39 7.65
N LEU A 13 -16.35 3.58 8.72
CA LEU A 13 -17.47 2.70 9.04
C LEU A 13 -18.57 2.77 7.99
N ALA A 14 -18.92 3.98 7.53
CA ALA A 14 -19.93 4.15 6.51
C ALA A 14 -19.54 3.43 5.20
N ALA A 15 -18.25 3.45 4.86
CA ALA A 15 -17.73 2.87 3.63
C ALA A 15 -17.47 1.35 3.69
N ILE A 16 -17.52 0.71 4.88
CA ILE A 16 -17.14 -0.70 5.01
C ILE A 16 -18.08 -1.64 4.24
N ASN A 17 -19.35 -1.24 4.10
CA ASN A 17 -20.35 -2.01 3.34
C ASN A 17 -20.10 -1.96 1.83
N ASP A 18 -19.35 -0.96 1.36
CA ASP A 18 -19.05 -0.71 -0.04
C ASP A 18 -17.53 -0.84 -0.31
N ILE A 19 -16.83 -1.70 0.44
CA ILE A 19 -15.35 -1.75 0.44
C ILE A 19 -14.74 -2.03 -0.95
N ASP A 20 -15.48 -2.73 -1.81
CA ASP A 20 -15.05 -3.10 -3.17
C ASP A 20 -15.23 -1.98 -4.20
N THR A 21 -15.96 -0.92 -3.86
CA THR A 21 -16.27 0.18 -4.80
C THR A 21 -15.94 1.56 -4.24
N THR A 22 -15.85 1.70 -2.93
CA THR A 22 -15.59 2.98 -2.28
C THR A 22 -14.23 3.56 -2.70
N PRO A 23 -14.16 4.86 -3.02
CA PRO A 23 -12.89 5.53 -3.32
C PRO A 23 -11.98 5.64 -2.09
N LEU A 24 -12.48 5.34 -0.89
CA LEU A 24 -11.69 5.32 0.35
C LEU A 24 -10.78 4.09 0.47
N ASN A 25 -10.95 3.10 -0.41
CA ASN A 25 -10.06 1.96 -0.52
C ASN A 25 -9.11 2.18 -1.72
N PRO A 26 -7.80 2.40 -1.51
CA PRO A 26 -6.86 2.77 -2.58
C PRO A 26 -6.82 1.80 -3.76
N ILE A 27 -7.11 0.52 -3.52
CA ILE A 27 -7.17 -0.49 -4.59
C ILE A 27 -8.24 -0.16 -5.64
N ASN A 28 -9.28 0.59 -5.29
CA ASN A 28 -10.36 1.01 -6.20
C ASN A 28 -10.01 2.27 -7.00
N LEU A 29 -8.92 2.96 -6.63
CA LEU A 29 -8.44 4.16 -7.32
C LEU A 29 -7.41 3.86 -8.41
N LEU A 30 -6.94 2.61 -8.51
CA LEU A 30 -6.01 2.17 -9.54
C LEU A 30 -6.66 2.32 -10.93
N ASP A 31 -5.94 2.99 -11.80
CA ASP A 31 -6.33 3.35 -13.15
C ASP A 31 -5.06 3.51 -13.99
N LYS A 32 -4.97 2.73 -15.08
CA LYS A 32 -3.75 2.66 -15.89
C LYS A 32 -3.35 4.03 -16.47
N ASP A 33 -4.33 4.83 -16.88
CA ASP A 33 -4.08 6.08 -17.58
C ASP A 33 -3.75 7.19 -16.58
N LYS A 34 -4.42 7.21 -15.43
CA LYS A 34 -4.17 8.23 -14.39
C LYS A 34 -2.84 8.06 -13.66
N GLN A 35 -2.34 6.83 -13.54
CA GLN A 35 -1.07 6.54 -12.88
C GLN A 35 0.04 6.13 -13.86
N GLN A 36 -0.10 6.51 -15.14
CA GLN A 36 0.97 6.30 -16.11
C GLN A 36 2.26 7.01 -15.68
N GLY A 37 3.36 6.25 -15.60
CA GLY A 37 4.67 6.77 -15.18
C GLY A 37 4.86 6.92 -13.67
N LEU A 38 3.86 6.60 -12.85
CA LEU A 38 4.01 6.55 -11.40
C LEU A 38 4.70 5.25 -10.98
N LYS A 39 5.86 5.36 -10.32
CA LYS A 39 6.51 4.24 -9.64
C LYS A 39 5.78 3.96 -8.32
N ILE A 40 5.25 2.75 -8.16
CA ILE A 40 4.54 2.28 -6.99
C ILE A 40 5.41 1.25 -6.26
N ILE A 41 5.73 1.53 -4.99
CA ILE A 41 6.59 0.68 -4.18
C ILE A 41 5.78 0.13 -3.02
N VAL A 42 5.58 -1.19 -3.00
CA VAL A 42 4.86 -1.90 -1.94
C VAL A 42 5.85 -2.64 -1.06
N ARG A 43 5.76 -2.45 0.26
CA ARG A 43 6.59 -3.11 1.27
C ARG A 43 5.69 -3.57 2.40
N CYS A 44 5.79 -4.84 2.80
CA CYS A 44 4.98 -5.37 3.90
C CYS A 44 5.63 -6.61 4.53
N GLY A 45 5.50 -6.78 5.84
CA GLY A 45 5.99 -7.97 6.54
C GLY A 45 5.02 -9.14 6.38
N LYS A 46 5.54 -10.36 6.24
CA LYS A 46 4.71 -11.57 6.07
C LYS A 46 3.87 -11.92 7.29
N GLN A 47 4.23 -11.41 8.48
CA GLN A 47 3.50 -11.58 9.73
C GLN A 47 2.69 -10.33 10.10
N ASP A 48 2.63 -9.32 9.23
CA ASP A 48 1.77 -8.16 9.40
C ASP A 48 0.30 -8.54 9.12
N ASN A 49 -0.62 -8.05 9.93
CA ASN A 49 -2.06 -8.26 9.75
C ASN A 49 -2.60 -7.68 8.42
N LEU A 50 -1.85 -6.76 7.80
CA LEU A 50 -2.20 -6.11 6.54
C LEU A 50 -1.59 -6.82 5.31
N PHE A 51 -0.84 -7.91 5.51
CA PHE A 51 -0.09 -8.58 4.43
C PHE A 51 -0.96 -8.96 3.23
N ALA A 52 -2.12 -9.58 3.45
CA ALA A 52 -3.04 -9.97 2.38
C ALA A 52 -3.54 -8.76 1.56
N LEU A 53 -3.74 -7.60 2.20
CA LEU A 53 -4.18 -6.38 1.54
C LEU A 53 -3.06 -5.80 0.66
N SER A 54 -1.83 -5.79 1.15
CA SER A 54 -0.66 -5.37 0.36
C SER A 54 -0.43 -6.28 -0.84
N GLN A 55 -0.61 -7.59 -0.70
CA GLN A 55 -0.56 -8.53 -1.82
C GLN A 55 -1.65 -8.26 -2.86
N ALA A 56 -2.89 -8.05 -2.41
CA ALA A 56 -4.02 -7.77 -3.30
C ALA A 56 -3.82 -6.46 -4.10
N PHE A 57 -3.32 -5.42 -3.43
CA PHE A 57 -3.02 -4.14 -4.08
C PHE A 57 -1.94 -4.29 -5.15
N TYR A 58 -0.81 -4.93 -4.81
CA TYR A 58 0.26 -5.19 -5.77
C TYR A 58 -0.24 -6.01 -6.96
N ALA A 59 -0.99 -7.08 -6.71
CA ALA A 59 -1.53 -7.92 -7.77
C ALA A 59 -2.43 -7.14 -8.74
N LYS A 60 -3.32 -6.28 -8.23
CA LYS A 60 -4.18 -5.45 -9.08
C LYS A 60 -3.39 -4.39 -9.84
N ALA A 61 -2.45 -3.71 -9.20
CA ALA A 61 -1.61 -2.71 -9.86
C ALA A 61 -0.77 -3.32 -10.98
N SER A 62 -0.15 -4.47 -10.73
CA SER A 62 0.62 -5.23 -11.72
C SER A 62 -0.27 -5.71 -12.88
N ALA A 63 -1.48 -6.20 -12.59
CA ALA A 63 -2.43 -6.62 -13.62
C ALA A 63 -2.88 -5.45 -14.53
N PHE A 64 -2.87 -4.21 -14.03
CA PHE A 64 -3.16 -3.00 -14.80
C PHE A 64 -1.95 -2.52 -15.64
N GLY A 65 -0.79 -3.16 -15.49
CA GLY A 65 0.45 -2.78 -16.18
C GLY A 65 1.08 -1.51 -15.62
N LEU A 66 0.80 -1.17 -14.36
CA LEU A 66 1.45 -0.08 -13.65
C LEU A 66 2.88 -0.49 -13.23
N ASP A 67 3.78 0.49 -13.12
CA ASP A 67 5.13 0.28 -12.60
C ASP A 67 5.09 0.07 -11.09
N ALA A 68 4.73 -1.16 -10.69
CA ALA A 68 4.61 -1.56 -9.30
C ALA A 68 5.68 -2.60 -8.96
N THR A 69 6.38 -2.38 -7.84
CA THR A 69 7.31 -3.35 -7.25
C THR A 69 6.88 -3.71 -5.85
N ALA A 70 7.08 -4.98 -5.46
CA ALA A 70 6.77 -5.45 -4.12
C ALA A 70 7.92 -6.24 -3.51
N ILE A 71 8.24 -5.95 -2.24
CA ILE A 71 9.11 -6.79 -1.41
C ILE A 71 8.33 -7.18 -0.16
N PHE A 72 8.34 -8.47 0.13
CA PHE A 72 7.71 -9.06 1.30
C PHE A 72 8.71 -9.94 2.04
N GLU A 73 9.09 -9.52 3.24
CA GLU A 73 10.07 -10.21 4.09
C GLU A 73 9.47 -10.58 5.46
N ASP A 74 10.25 -11.30 6.28
CA ASP A 74 9.82 -11.64 7.64
C ASP A 74 9.84 -10.41 8.56
N GLY A 75 8.71 -10.18 9.19
CA GLY A 75 8.44 -9.10 10.13
C GLY A 75 6.93 -8.92 10.33
N ALA A 76 6.56 -8.42 11.51
CA ALA A 76 5.20 -7.99 11.81
C ALA A 76 5.06 -6.48 11.55
N HIS A 77 4.04 -5.86 12.14
CA HIS A 77 3.82 -4.42 12.12
C HIS A 77 4.80 -3.69 13.06
N GLU A 78 6.08 -3.62 12.68
CA GLU A 78 7.18 -3.19 13.57
C GLU A 78 8.16 -2.19 12.93
N TRP A 79 8.70 -1.29 13.77
CA TRP A 79 9.65 -0.26 13.36
C TRP A 79 10.92 -0.81 12.73
N ARG A 80 11.46 -1.91 13.25
CA ARG A 80 12.69 -2.53 12.72
C ARG A 80 12.54 -2.92 11.24
N LEU A 81 11.33 -3.29 10.82
CA LEU A 81 11.04 -3.61 9.43
C LEU A 81 10.94 -2.33 8.59
N TRP A 82 10.20 -1.33 9.07
CA TRP A 82 10.05 -0.06 8.37
C TRP A 82 11.36 0.72 8.23
N ASP A 83 12.27 0.59 9.19
CA ASP A 83 13.61 1.17 9.16
C ASP A 83 14.42 0.66 7.95
N ARG A 84 14.39 -0.66 7.68
CA ARG A 84 15.02 -1.23 6.49
C ARG A 84 14.33 -0.79 5.20
N TYR A 85 13.00 -0.76 5.19
CA TYR A 85 12.24 -0.34 4.02
C TYR A 85 12.44 1.13 3.66
N ILE A 86 12.59 2.02 4.66
CA ILE A 86 12.86 3.43 4.38
C ILE A 86 14.30 3.62 3.89
N GLU A 87 15.27 2.87 4.41
CA GLU A 87 16.64 2.88 3.90
C GLU A 87 16.70 2.44 2.42
N ASP A 88 16.07 1.31 2.08
CA ASP A 88 15.90 0.83 0.70
C ASP A 88 15.27 1.91 -0.20
N PHE A 89 14.19 2.54 0.27
CA PHE A 89 13.52 3.62 -0.45
C PHE A 89 14.42 4.83 -0.72
N ILE A 90 15.17 5.27 0.30
CA ILE A 90 16.10 6.39 0.15
C ILE A 90 17.20 6.08 -0.87
N LEU A 91 17.74 4.85 -0.86
CA LEU A 91 18.75 4.40 -1.83
C LEU A 91 18.21 4.34 -3.26
N MET A 92 16.98 3.86 -3.45
CA MET A 92 16.31 3.89 -4.75
C MET A 92 16.14 5.32 -5.25
N MET A 93 15.62 6.22 -4.40
CA MET A 93 15.41 7.62 -4.75
C MET A 93 16.73 8.35 -5.08
N ALA A 94 17.81 8.05 -4.35
CA ALA A 94 19.11 8.64 -4.64
C ALA A 94 19.67 8.15 -5.99
N SER A 95 19.47 6.88 -6.31
CA SER A 95 19.96 6.29 -7.57
C SER A 95 19.19 6.79 -8.80
N ASP A 96 17.90 7.08 -8.64
CA ASP A 96 17.02 7.62 -9.69
C ASP A 96 17.36 9.08 -10.08
N THR A 97 18.18 9.80 -9.30
CA THR A 97 18.56 11.20 -9.60
C THR A 97 19.69 11.34 -10.63
N HIS A 98 20.13 10.24 -11.25
CA HIS A 98 21.22 10.20 -12.23
C HIS A 98 20.79 9.94 -13.68
N GLU A 99 19.51 10.07 -14.00
CA GLU A 99 18.99 10.06 -15.39
C GLU A 99 18.64 11.46 -15.92
#